data_AF-A0A351EJM9-F1
#
_entry.id   AF-A0A351EJM9-F1
#
_cell.length_a   1.000
_cell.length_b   1.000
_cell.length_c   1.000
_cell.angle_alpha   90.00
_cell.angle_beta   90.00
_cell.angle_gamma   90.00
#
_symmetry.space_group_name_H-M   'P 1'
#
loop_
_entity.id
_entity.type
_entity.pdbx_description
1 polymer ?
#
loop_
_entity_poly.entity_id
_entity_poly.type
_entity_poly.pdbx_seq_one_letter_code
_entity_poly.pdbx_strand_id
1 'polypeptide(L)' 'MTFGAGPHFCAGAAASRSLVGDVALPAIFDRLYNLRLDPEAEAVQFGGWAFRGPLALPVLWGSD' A
#
# COMPACT_ATOMS: atom_id res chain seq x y z
N MET A 1 -17.29 -0.16 -3.17
CA MET A 1 -16.98 -1.61 -3.04
C MET A 1 -15.63 -1.87 -3.67
N THR A 2 -14.60 -2.26 -2.90
CA THR A 2 -13.23 -2.45 -3.40
C THR A 2 -12.95 -3.83 -4.00
N PHE A 3 -13.77 -4.83 -3.68
CA PHE A 3 -13.64 -6.22 -4.16
C PHE A 3 -14.84 -6.70 -4.97
N GLY A 4 -15.70 -5.79 -5.44
CA GLY A 4 -16.96 -6.13 -6.11
C GLY A 4 -17.98 -6.79 -5.17
N ALA A 5 -18.98 -7.44 -5.77
CA ALA A 5 -20.05 -8.19 -5.07
C ALA A 5 -20.69 -9.23 -6.00
N GLY A 6 -21.49 -10.14 -5.43
CA GLY A 6 -22.23 -11.16 -6.18
C GLY A 6 -21.35 -12.31 -6.69
N PRO A 7 -21.76 -13.00 -7.77
CA PRO A 7 -21.04 -14.15 -8.33
C PRO A 7 -19.59 -13.87 -8.75
N HIS A 8 -19.25 -12.59 -8.94
CA HIS A 8 -17.91 -12.11 -9.29
C HIS A 8 -17.22 -11.38 -8.15
N PHE A 9 -17.63 -11.62 -6.90
CA PHE A 9 -16.89 -11.15 -5.75
C PHE A 9 -15.43 -11.65 -5.84
N CYS A 10 -14.48 -10.76 -5.55
CA CYS A 10 -13.06 -11.06 -5.74
C CYS A 10 -12.65 -12.30 -4.93
N ALA A 11 -12.26 -13.36 -5.65
CA ALA A 11 -11.77 -14.59 -5.05
C ALA A 11 -10.54 -14.36 -4.14
N GLY A 12 -9.77 -13.30 -4.38
CA GLY A 12 -8.59 -12.93 -3.60
C GLY A 12 -8.85 -12.02 -2.39
N ALA A 13 -10.09 -11.61 -2.11
CA ALA A 13 -10.37 -10.60 -1.08
C ALA A 13 -9.90 -11.01 0.32
N ALA A 14 -10.11 -12.27 0.70
CA ALA A 14 -9.67 -12.80 1.98
C ALA A 14 -8.13 -12.86 2.07
N ALA A 15 -7.48 -13.40 1.04
CA ALA A 15 -6.02 -13.48 0.99
C ALA A 15 -5.37 -12.08 1.00
N SER A 16 -5.92 -11.10 0.28
CA SER A 16 -5.42 -9.72 0.30
C SER A 16 -5.53 -9.09 1.69
N ARG A 17 -6.65 -9.28 2.39
CA ARG A 17 -6.80 -8.79 3.77
C ARG A 17 -5.81 -9.45 4.72
N SER A 18 -5.72 -10.76 4.72
CA SER A 18 -4.82 -11.49 5.62
C SER A 18 -3.35 -11.19 5.33
N LEU A 19 -2.91 -11.27 4.07
CA LEU A 19 -1.49 -11.16 3.75
C LEU A 19 -1.02 -9.70 3.74
N VAL A 20 -1.82 -8.76 3.22
CA VAL A 20 -1.42 -7.36 3.10
C VAL A 20 -1.83 -6.57 4.33
N GLY A 21 -3.10 -6.65 4.71
CA GLY A 21 -3.67 -5.89 5.82
C GLY A 21 -3.18 -6.35 7.19
N ASP A 22 -3.21 -7.66 7.43
CA ASP A 22 -2.94 -8.22 8.76
C ASP A 22 -1.46 -8.61 8.97
N VAL A 23 -0.68 -8.79 7.88
CA VAL A 23 0.71 -9.23 7.96
C VAL A 23 1.69 -8.19 7.41
N ALA A 24 1.63 -7.85 6.12
CA ALA A 24 2.64 -7.02 5.48
C ALA A 24 2.69 -5.58 6.04
N LEU A 25 1.54 -4.91 6.15
CA LEU A 25 1.47 -3.54 6.67
C LEU A 25 1.94 -3.43 8.13
N PRO A 26 1.46 -4.27 9.08
CA PRO A 26 1.99 -4.26 10.44
C PRO A 26 3.50 -4.52 10.49
N ALA A 27 4.00 -5.48 9.73
CA ALA A 27 5.43 -5.80 9.70
C ALA A 27 6.30 -4.66 9.15
N ILE A 28 5.78 -3.87 8.20
CA ILE A 28 6.45 -2.67 7.70
C ILE A 28 6.54 -1.63 8.81
N PHE A 29 5.43 -1.30 9.48
CA PHE A 29 5.41 -0.26 10.50
C PHE A 29 6.15 -0.64 11.79
N ASP A 30 6.21 -1.93 12.12
CA ASP A 30 6.99 -2.43 13.26
C ASP A 30 8.51 -2.33 13.03
N ARG A 31 8.97 -2.57 11.80
CA ARG A 31 10.41 -2.61 11.48
C ARG A 31 10.97 -1.29 10.96
N LEU A 32 10.21 -0.56 10.16
CA LEU A 32 10.64 0.69 9.54
C LEU A 32 10.25 1.86 10.45
N TYR A 33 11.04 2.07 11.50
CA TYR A 33 10.82 3.17 12.42
C TYR A 33 10.98 4.53 11.71
N ASN A 34 10.15 5.50 12.08
CA ASN A 34 10.12 6.84 11.47
C ASN A 34 9.97 6.81 9.93
N LEU A 35 9.20 5.84 9.41
CA LEU A 35 8.87 5.74 7.99
C LEU A 35 8.08 6.98 7.54
N ARG A 36 8.61 7.67 6.54
CA ARG A 36 8.06 8.91 5.98
C ARG A 36 8.33 9.00 4.49
N LEU A 37 7.59 9.85 3.78
CA LEU A 37 7.93 10.20 2.41
C LEU A 37 9.27 10.95 2.39
N ASP A 38 10.08 10.69 1.37
CA ASP A 38 11.31 11.44 1.14
C ASP A 38 10.98 12.89 0.75
N PRO A 39 11.38 13.91 1.54
CA PRO A 39 11.07 15.30 1.26
C PRO A 39 11.85 15.88 0.06
N GLU A 40 12.96 15.24 -0.33
CA GLU A 40 13.78 15.68 -1.47
C GLU A 40 13.31 15.06 -2.79
N ALA A 41 12.42 14.06 -2.74
CA ALA A 41 11.84 13.43 -3.91
C ALA A 41 10.70 14.27 -4.52
N GLU A 42 10.41 14.02 -5.80
CA GLU A 42 9.23 14.59 -6.44
C GLU A 42 7.93 14.15 -5.73
N ALA A 43 6.91 15.01 -5.78
CA ALA A 43 5.61 14.70 -5.21
C ALA A 43 5.05 13.38 -5.77
N VAL A 44 4.47 12.55 -4.89
CA VAL A 44 3.89 11.25 -5.25
C VAL A 44 2.80 11.43 -6.31
N GLN A 45 3.05 10.89 -7.50
CA GLN A 45 2.10 10.94 -8.61
C GLN A 45 1.15 9.75 -8.53
N PHE A 46 -0.15 10.01 -8.68
CA PHE A 46 -1.18 8.98 -8.76
C PHE A 46 -1.63 8.76 -10.20
N GLY A 47 -1.57 7.52 -10.67
CA GLY A 47 -1.95 7.16 -12.02
C GLY A 47 -2.67 5.82 -12.10
N GLY A 48 -3.04 5.45 -13.32
CA GLY A 48 -3.68 4.17 -13.65
C GLY A 48 -5.17 4.30 -13.97
N TRP A 49 -5.61 3.49 -14.93
CA TRP A 49 -6.98 3.47 -15.45
C TRP A 49 -7.83 2.37 -14.81
N ALA A 50 -7.37 1.12 -14.83
CA ALA A 50 -8.06 -0.02 -14.20
C ALA A 50 -7.81 -0.13 -12.69
N PHE A 51 -6.57 0.13 -12.27
CA PHE A 51 -6.18 0.25 -10.86
C PHE A 51 -5.51 1.60 -10.66
N ARG A 52 -5.94 2.36 -9.67
CA ARG A 52 -5.40 3.70 -9.40
C ARG A 52 -4.60 3.71 -8.10
N GLY A 53 -3.36 4.21 -8.15
CA GLY A 53 -2.46 4.23 -7.01
C GLY A 53 -1.20 5.07 -7.25
N PRO A 54 -0.31 5.19 -6.25
CA PRO A 54 0.96 5.86 -6.41
C PRO A 54 1.82 5.12 -7.45
N LEU A 55 2.40 5.86 -8.40
CA LEU A 55 3.29 5.30 -9.42
C LEU A 55 4.70 5.03 -8.87
N ALA A 56 5.10 5.85 -7.91
CA ALA A 56 6.29 5.68 -7.09
C ALA A 56 5.97 6.21 -5.68
N LEU A 57 6.57 5.62 -4.65
CA LEU A 57 6.44 6.07 -3.26
C LEU A 57 7.83 6.13 -2.59
N PRO A 58 8.66 7.13 -2.93
CA PRO A 58 9.96 7.32 -2.29
C PRO A 58 9.79 7.57 -0.79
N VAL A 59 10.51 6.80 0.02
CA VAL A 59 10.40 6.85 1.48
C VAL A 59 11.77 6.79 2.14
N LEU A 60 11.85 7.40 3.31
CA LEU A 60 12.96 7.30 4.25
C LEU A 60 12.45 6.65 5.54
N TRP A 61 13.31 5.92 6.23
CA TRP A 61 13.06 5.35 7.55
C TRP A 61 14.39 5.29 8.30
N GLY A 62 14.36 5.33 9.63
CA GLY A 62 15.59 5.43 10.40
C GLY A 62 15.61 6.58 11.40
N SER A 63 16.71 6.67 12.16
CA SER A 63 17.08 7.85 12.91
C SER A 63 17.61 8.89 11.91
N ASP A 64 17.42 10.16 12.22
CA ASP A 64 18.06 11.23 11.45
C ASP A 64 19.60 11.12 11.50
#